data_AF-A0A016TQ57-F1
#
_entry.id   AF-A0A016TQ57-F1
#
_cell.length_a   1.000
_cell.length_b   1.000
_cell.length_c   1.000
_cell.angle_alpha   90.00
_cell.angle_beta   90.00
_cell.angle_gamma   90.00
#
_symmetry.space_group_name_H-M   'P 1'
#
loop_
_entity.id
_entity.type
_entity.pdbx_description
1 polymer ?
#
loop_
_entity_poly.entity_id
_entity_poly.type
_entity_poly.pdbx_seq_one_letter_code
_entity_poly.pdbx_strand_id
1 'polypeptide(L)'
;MNYLEGFPFPNELLLIIMCNLEGPDVRSLGNTCRRLRRFILSNKSKLRRPQLLWKEAHILFGRKIVLSRAVVPDSSGKRRRNSKVATQWEFTDQLFLEDFVNLFFELAPEILFLKCKDLDSRLSEVLRICVGDLSAKTLAIEMDKCSLDEDALRSLLRHFEPSSLHLTGHFDRSILSDKVLPLSCLFSVLIGVNRADVETRTKISGITVRKIVNNWFRRHSAHYDSLSRSGFARILSFFS
;
A
#
# COMPACT_ATOMS: atom_id res chain seq x y z
N MET A 1 24.13 40.17 -7.98
CA MET A 1 24.41 39.93 -6.55
C MET A 1 23.71 38.65 -6.14
N ASN A 2 24.47 37.55 -6.02
CA ASN A 2 24.00 36.20 -5.68
C ASN A 2 24.21 35.96 -4.18
N TYR A 3 23.19 36.16 -3.35
CA TYR A 3 23.28 35.97 -1.89
C TYR A 3 23.01 34.53 -1.42
N LEU A 4 23.43 33.49 -2.15
CA LEU A 4 23.26 32.09 -1.71
C LEU A 4 24.44 31.15 -2.05
N GLU A 5 25.66 31.66 -2.22
CA GLU A 5 26.87 30.81 -2.31
C GLU A 5 27.47 30.43 -0.93
N GLY A 6 26.92 30.94 0.17
CA GLY A 6 27.57 30.86 1.49
C GLY A 6 26.78 30.15 2.57
N PHE A 7 26.52 28.84 2.44
CA PHE A 7 26.22 28.00 3.62
C PHE A 7 27.39 27.04 3.85
N PRO A 8 28.42 27.40 4.63
CA PRO A 8 29.60 26.57 4.83
C PRO A 8 29.32 25.54 5.93
N PHE A 9 28.20 24.82 5.84
CA PHE A 9 27.99 23.67 6.71
C PHE A 9 28.71 22.47 6.09
N PRO A 10 29.66 21.84 6.80
CA PRO A 10 30.23 20.56 6.41
C PRO A 10 29.13 19.55 6.15
N ASN A 11 29.30 18.74 5.11
CA ASN A 11 28.33 17.72 4.71
C ASN A 11 28.08 16.72 5.84
N GLU A 12 29.09 16.46 6.67
CA GLU A 12 29.03 15.58 7.84
C GLU A 12 28.10 16.16 8.91
N LEU A 13 28.25 17.44 9.24
CA LEU A 13 27.39 18.13 10.20
C LEU A 13 25.96 18.26 9.67
N LEU A 14 25.80 18.56 8.38
CA LEU A 14 24.49 18.58 7.74
C LEU A 14 23.81 17.22 7.82
N LEU A 15 24.54 16.13 7.55
CA LEU A 15 24.01 14.76 7.69
C LEU A 15 23.56 14.47 9.11
N ILE A 16 24.35 14.84 10.12
CA ILE A 16 24.00 14.67 11.54
C ILE A 16 22.72 15.43 11.87
N ILE A 17 22.60 16.70 11.43
CA ILE A 17 21.37 17.48 11.64
C ILE A 17 20.19 16.78 10.97
N MET A 18 20.31 16.37 9.72
CA MET A 18 19.23 15.72 8.99
C MET A 18 18.82 14.37 9.60
N CYS A 19 19.75 13.62 10.19
CA CYS A 19 19.45 12.37 10.89
C CYS A 19 18.66 12.56 12.19
N ASN A 20 18.68 13.77 12.76
CA ASN A 20 17.96 14.12 13.98
C ASN A 20 16.63 14.85 13.72
N LEU A 21 16.32 15.17 12.47
CA LEU A 21 15.07 15.83 12.08
C LEU A 21 13.99 14.81 11.75
N GLU A 22 12.74 15.19 12.03
CA GLU A 22 11.59 14.45 11.53
C GLU A 22 11.41 14.69 10.05
N GLY A 23 10.81 13.73 9.39
CA GLY A 23 10.69 13.76 7.95
C GLY A 23 10.00 14.93 7.27
N PRO A 24 8.91 15.47 7.84
CA PRO A 24 8.33 16.72 7.36
C PRO A 24 9.37 17.86 7.34
N ASP A 25 10.26 17.92 8.32
CA ASP A 25 11.30 18.95 8.42
C ASP A 25 12.43 18.71 7.42
N VAL A 26 12.87 17.46 7.24
CA VAL A 26 13.87 17.12 6.21
C VAL A 26 13.34 17.47 4.81
N ARG A 27 12.04 17.26 4.55
CA ARG A 27 11.37 17.69 3.31
C ARG A 27 11.30 19.20 3.18
N SER A 28 10.89 19.88 4.25
CA SER A 28 10.82 21.36 4.28
C SER A 28 12.19 21.95 3.91
N LEU A 29 13.27 21.43 4.51
CA LEU A 29 14.65 21.79 4.17
C LEU A 29 15.01 21.46 2.72
N GLY A 30 14.65 20.28 2.22
CA GLY A 30 14.87 19.92 0.82
C GLY A 30 14.19 20.86 -0.17
N ASN A 31 13.05 21.44 0.21
CA ASN A 31 12.31 22.40 -0.62
C ASN A 31 12.90 23.82 -0.57
N THR A 32 13.75 24.14 0.40
CA THR A 32 14.34 25.49 0.51
C THR A 32 15.34 25.81 -0.61
N CYS A 33 16.18 24.85 -1.02
CA CYS A 33 17.11 25.07 -2.13
C CYS A 33 17.59 23.78 -2.83
N ARG A 34 18.05 23.93 -4.08
CA ARG A 34 18.55 22.82 -4.92
C ARG A 34 19.73 22.07 -4.30
N ARG A 35 20.58 22.73 -3.50
CA ARG A 35 21.73 22.09 -2.84
C ARG A 35 21.28 21.10 -1.77
N LEU A 36 20.39 21.53 -0.87
CA LEU A 36 19.85 20.68 0.18
C LEU A 36 19.05 19.52 -0.41
N ARG A 37 18.25 19.79 -1.45
CA ARG A 37 17.56 18.74 -2.23
C ARG A 37 18.52 17.69 -2.77
N ARG A 38 19.61 18.11 -3.44
CA ARG A 38 20.64 17.18 -3.96
C ARG A 38 21.36 16.42 -2.85
N PHE A 39 21.67 17.09 -1.75
CA PHE A 39 22.33 16.48 -0.59
C PHE A 39 21.49 15.35 0.02
N ILE A 40 20.19 15.62 0.24
CA ILE A 40 19.20 14.64 0.71
C ILE A 40 19.15 13.44 -0.22
N LEU A 41 18.96 13.67 -1.52
CA LEU A 41 18.82 12.60 -2.50
C LEU A 41 20.07 11.71 -2.53
N SER A 42 21.25 12.33 -2.44
CA SER A 42 22.54 11.62 -2.46
C SER A 42 22.82 10.83 -1.17
N ASN A 43 22.20 11.20 -0.05
CA ASN A 43 22.40 10.56 1.25
C ASN A 43 21.14 9.85 1.78
N LYS A 44 20.13 9.63 0.93
CA LYS A 44 18.82 9.11 1.32
C LYS A 44 18.89 7.81 2.13
N SER A 45 19.83 6.92 1.82
CA SER A 45 20.03 5.65 2.53
C SER A 45 20.53 5.81 3.96
N LYS A 46 21.16 6.95 4.28
CA LYS A 46 21.69 7.29 5.60
C LYS A 46 20.71 8.08 6.45
N LEU A 47 19.70 8.68 5.81
CA LEU A 47 18.65 9.44 6.48
C LEU A 47 17.54 8.50 6.94
N ARG A 48 16.97 8.75 8.12
CA ARG A 48 15.74 8.07 8.52
C ARG A 48 14.65 8.41 7.50
N ARG A 49 14.10 7.39 6.85
CA ARG A 49 12.95 7.58 5.98
C ARG A 49 11.78 8.04 6.84
N PRO A 50 11.17 9.18 6.52
CA PRO A 50 9.97 9.62 7.20
C PRO A 50 8.84 8.61 7.01
N GLN A 51 8.10 8.33 8.07
CA GLN A 51 6.91 7.50 7.98
C GLN A 51 5.65 8.32 8.18
N LEU A 52 4.70 8.20 7.24
CA LEU A 52 3.35 8.72 7.40
C LEU A 52 2.49 7.62 8.02
N LEU A 53 2.41 7.64 9.35
CA LEU A 53 1.61 6.73 10.16
C LEU A 53 0.14 7.16 10.15
N TRP A 54 -0.54 6.97 9.02
CA TRP A 54 -1.96 7.33 8.88
C TRP A 54 -2.85 6.14 9.21
N LYS A 55 -3.94 6.36 9.96
CA LYS A 55 -4.94 5.30 10.12
C LYS A 55 -5.47 4.82 8.76
N GLU A 56 -5.77 5.75 7.87
CA GLU A 56 -6.29 5.44 6.54
C GLU A 56 -5.73 6.39 5.49
N ALA A 57 -5.16 5.80 4.44
CA ALA A 57 -4.56 6.52 3.31
C ALA A 57 -5.24 6.11 2.01
N HIS A 58 -5.55 7.07 1.16
CA HIS A 58 -6.15 6.85 -0.16
C HIS A 58 -5.19 7.32 -1.23
N ILE A 59 -4.89 6.46 -2.20
CA ILE A 59 -4.12 6.79 -3.39
C ILE A 59 -5.03 6.58 -4.60
N LEU A 60 -5.32 7.66 -5.32
CA LEU A 60 -6.12 7.64 -6.53
C LEU A 60 -5.19 7.86 -7.74
N PHE A 61 -5.12 6.88 -8.62
CA PHE A 61 -4.33 6.93 -9.85
C PHE A 61 -5.23 7.25 -11.04
N GLY A 62 -5.08 8.44 -11.59
CA GLY A 62 -5.78 8.90 -12.79
C GLY A 62 -4.88 9.76 -13.67
N ARG A 63 -5.39 10.88 -14.20
CA ARG A 63 -4.55 11.88 -14.89
C ARG A 63 -3.51 12.54 -13.97
N LYS A 64 -3.81 12.55 -12.67
CA LYS A 64 -2.93 12.94 -11.58
C LYS A 64 -2.98 11.83 -10.53
N ILE A 65 -1.94 11.76 -9.71
CA ILE A 65 -1.89 10.92 -8.52
C ILE A 65 -2.36 11.77 -7.35
N VAL A 66 -3.42 11.34 -6.68
CA VAL A 66 -3.96 12.02 -5.49
C VAL A 66 -3.69 11.15 -4.28
N LEU A 67 -2.91 11.66 -3.32
CA LEU A 67 -2.70 11.04 -2.02
C LEU A 67 -3.48 11.82 -0.98
N SER A 68 -4.35 11.14 -0.23
CA SER A 68 -5.16 11.79 0.79
C SER A 68 -5.23 10.98 2.08
N ARG A 69 -5.32 11.71 3.20
CA ARG A 69 -5.57 11.16 4.52
C ARG A 69 -7.06 11.22 4.80
N ALA A 70 -7.68 10.05 4.99
CA ALA A 70 -9.06 9.98 5.46
C ALA A 70 -9.10 10.19 6.98
N VAL A 71 -9.97 11.08 7.45
CA VAL A 71 -10.33 11.16 8.86
C VAL A 71 -11.51 10.23 9.08
N VAL A 72 -11.29 9.19 9.89
CA VAL A 72 -12.41 8.42 10.43
C VAL A 72 -13.11 9.34 11.43
N PRO A 73 -14.38 9.73 11.21
CA PRO A 73 -15.10 10.50 12.21
C PRO A 73 -15.20 9.68 13.49
N ASP A 74 -14.94 10.30 14.64
CA ASP A 74 -15.19 9.69 15.94
C ASP A 74 -16.64 9.19 15.98
N SER A 75 -16.81 7.98 16.50
CA SER A 75 -17.98 7.10 16.36
C SER A 75 -19.23 7.57 17.13
N SER A 76 -19.46 8.87 17.28
CA SER A 76 -20.60 9.43 18.03
C SER A 76 -21.81 9.84 17.17
N GLY A 77 -21.84 9.53 15.86
CA GLY A 77 -22.93 9.98 14.99
C GLY A 77 -23.38 8.98 13.94
N LYS A 78 -24.51 8.30 14.18
CA LYS A 78 -25.30 7.57 13.17
C LYS A 78 -25.73 8.54 12.06
N ARG A 79 -24.92 8.69 11.01
CA ARG A 79 -25.32 9.10 9.66
C ARG A 79 -24.11 8.94 8.75
N ARG A 80 -24.29 8.18 7.66
CA ARG A 80 -23.35 8.05 6.53
C ARG A 80 -22.78 9.45 6.22
N ARG A 81 -21.53 9.68 6.58
CA ARG A 81 -20.80 10.90 6.25
C ARG A 81 -19.56 10.48 5.52
N ASN A 82 -19.43 10.95 4.29
CA ASN A 82 -18.20 10.90 3.50
C ASN A 82 -17.02 11.18 4.42
N SER A 83 -16.00 10.31 4.39
CA SER A 83 -14.76 10.54 5.12
C SER A 83 -14.28 11.95 4.82
N LYS A 84 -14.18 12.80 5.85
CA LYS A 84 -13.60 14.13 5.66
C LYS A 84 -12.13 13.95 5.33
N VAL A 85 -11.68 14.55 4.24
CA VAL A 85 -10.28 14.53 3.84
C VAL A 85 -9.53 15.54 4.71
N ALA A 86 -8.60 15.08 5.55
CA ALA A 86 -7.79 15.96 6.42
C ALA A 86 -6.64 16.62 5.66
N THR A 87 -6.08 15.90 4.70
CA THR A 87 -4.91 16.32 3.94
C THR A 87 -4.99 15.69 2.57
N GLN A 88 -4.76 16.47 1.52
CA GLN A 88 -4.75 16.02 0.15
C GLN A 88 -3.54 16.61 -0.57
N TRP A 89 -2.81 15.75 -1.27
CA TRP A 89 -1.71 16.11 -2.14
C TRP A 89 -2.01 15.62 -3.55
N GLU A 90 -1.69 16.45 -4.54
CA GLU A 90 -1.81 16.11 -5.95
C GLU A 90 -0.44 16.15 -6.61
N PHE A 91 -0.19 15.15 -7.43
CA PHE A 91 1.07 14.99 -8.15
C PHE A 91 0.80 14.68 -9.62
N THR A 92 1.69 15.13 -10.49
CA THR A 92 1.89 14.43 -11.78
C THR A 92 2.64 13.13 -11.52
N ASP A 93 2.61 12.18 -12.45
CA ASP A 93 3.37 10.92 -12.32
C ASP A 93 4.85 11.16 -12.03
N GLN A 94 5.46 12.11 -12.76
CA GLN A 94 6.87 12.45 -12.60
C GLN A 94 7.15 13.06 -11.23
N LEU A 95 6.32 14.01 -10.78
CA LEU A 95 6.48 14.61 -9.45
C LEU A 95 6.18 13.62 -8.32
N PHE A 96 5.29 12.64 -8.52
CA PHE A 96 5.08 11.61 -7.52
C PHE A 96 6.35 10.79 -7.33
N LEU A 97 6.98 10.35 -8.42
CA LEU A 97 8.22 9.60 -8.36
C LEU A 97 9.41 10.44 -7.86
N GLU A 98 9.58 11.66 -8.37
CA GLU A 98 10.74 12.51 -8.07
C GLU A 98 10.63 13.25 -6.73
N ASP A 99 9.42 13.61 -6.29
CA ASP A 99 9.22 14.45 -5.11
C ASP A 99 8.65 13.67 -3.93
N PHE A 100 7.72 12.74 -4.14
CA PHE A 100 7.15 11.96 -3.04
C PHE A 100 8.00 10.72 -2.77
N VAL A 101 8.11 9.84 -3.76
CA VAL A 101 8.83 8.56 -3.65
C VAL A 101 10.32 8.79 -3.42
N ASN A 102 10.94 9.72 -4.15
CA ASN A 102 12.38 9.95 -4.11
C ASN A 102 12.83 10.82 -2.94
N LEU A 103 12.09 11.86 -2.55
CA LEU A 103 12.52 12.70 -1.44
C LEU A 103 12.08 12.15 -0.10
N PHE A 104 10.79 11.91 0.16
CA PHE A 104 10.35 11.63 1.53
C PHE A 104 8.97 10.98 1.60
N PHE A 105 8.86 10.00 2.49
CA PHE A 105 7.66 9.33 2.98
C PHE A 105 7.50 7.90 2.50
N GLU A 106 7.79 6.99 3.42
CA GLU A 106 7.12 5.70 3.46
C GLU A 106 5.73 5.92 4.07
N LEU A 107 4.70 5.60 3.31
CA LEU A 107 3.32 5.57 3.76
C LEU A 107 3.11 4.26 4.51
N ALA A 108 2.83 4.32 5.81
CA ALA A 108 2.66 3.14 6.65
C ALA A 108 1.26 3.13 7.29
N PRO A 109 0.18 2.93 6.50
CA PRO A 109 -1.17 3.10 7.02
C PRO A 109 -1.77 1.79 7.55
N GLU A 110 -2.73 1.85 8.48
CA GLU A 110 -3.52 0.67 8.90
C GLU A 110 -4.46 0.19 7.79
N ILE A 111 -4.94 1.13 6.98
CA ILE A 111 -5.79 0.88 5.82
C ILE A 111 -5.23 1.64 4.63
N LEU A 112 -4.79 0.92 3.61
CA LEU A 112 -4.46 1.48 2.31
C LEU A 112 -5.60 1.27 1.33
N PHE A 113 -6.17 2.37 0.83
CA PHE A 113 -7.09 2.35 -0.29
C PHE A 113 -6.40 2.79 -1.57
N LEU A 114 -6.54 1.99 -2.62
CA LEU A 114 -6.05 2.25 -3.95
C LEU A 114 -7.24 2.33 -4.89
N LYS A 115 -7.35 3.41 -5.65
CA LYS A 115 -8.24 3.48 -6.80
C LYS A 115 -7.40 3.65 -8.05
N CYS A 116 -7.59 2.80 -9.04
CA CYS A 116 -6.94 2.92 -10.34
C CYS A 116 -7.89 2.51 -11.46
N LYS A 117 -7.52 2.85 -12.69
CA LYS A 117 -8.24 2.36 -13.87
C LYS A 117 -7.94 0.87 -14.11
N ASP A 118 -6.66 0.55 -14.20
CA ASP A 118 -6.09 -0.78 -14.40
C ASP A 118 -4.99 -0.99 -13.34
N LEU A 119 -4.77 -2.22 -12.88
CA LEU A 119 -3.64 -2.55 -11.99
C LEU A 119 -2.53 -3.20 -12.84
N ASP A 120 -1.45 -2.47 -13.08
CA ASP A 120 -0.31 -2.90 -13.88
C ASP A 120 0.99 -3.03 -13.06
N SER A 121 2.04 -3.53 -13.71
CA SER A 121 3.37 -3.69 -13.10
C SER A 121 3.95 -2.35 -12.62
N ARG A 122 3.75 -1.27 -13.37
CA ARG A 122 4.24 0.07 -13.05
C ARG A 122 3.63 0.59 -11.74
N LEU A 123 2.31 0.47 -11.56
CA LEU A 123 1.64 0.82 -10.30
C LEU A 123 2.16 -0.01 -9.14
N SER A 124 2.36 -1.30 -9.38
CA SER A 124 2.87 -2.22 -8.37
C SER A 124 4.28 -1.82 -7.92
N GLU A 125 5.16 -1.42 -8.84
CA GLU A 125 6.50 -0.91 -8.53
C GLU A 125 6.45 0.38 -7.73
N VAL A 126 5.61 1.34 -8.15
CA VAL A 126 5.46 2.62 -7.44
C VAL A 126 5.07 2.40 -5.99
N LEU A 127 4.07 1.55 -5.75
CA LEU A 127 3.56 1.25 -4.41
C LEU A 127 4.64 0.60 -3.53
N ARG A 128 5.44 -0.33 -4.08
CA ARG A 128 6.53 -0.99 -3.36
C ARG A 128 7.61 -0.04 -2.85
N ILE A 129 7.80 1.10 -3.52
CA ILE A 129 8.84 2.05 -3.12
C ILE A 129 8.36 2.95 -2.00
N CYS A 130 7.07 3.31 -2.00
CA CYS A 130 6.53 4.34 -1.11
C CYS A 130 5.55 3.86 -0.05
N VAL A 131 5.13 2.61 -0.06
CA VAL A 131 4.27 2.04 0.98
C VAL A 131 5.09 1.06 1.81
N GLY A 132 5.03 1.23 3.13
CA GLY A 132 5.65 0.31 4.09
C GLY A 132 4.90 -1.02 4.19
N ASP A 133 5.31 -1.85 5.14
CA ASP A 133 4.68 -3.14 5.36
C ASP A 133 3.18 -3.01 5.67
N LEU A 134 2.36 -3.84 5.03
CA LEU A 134 0.92 -3.96 5.26
C LEU A 134 0.56 -5.31 5.90
N SER A 135 1.54 -6.08 6.38
CA SER A 135 1.29 -7.27 7.19
C SER A 135 0.41 -6.92 8.39
N ALA A 136 -0.62 -7.73 8.63
CA ALA A 136 -1.68 -7.47 9.60
C ALA A 136 -2.59 -6.25 9.32
N LYS A 137 -2.47 -5.59 8.17
CA LYS A 137 -3.23 -4.39 7.78
C LYS A 137 -4.22 -4.67 6.65
N THR A 138 -5.04 -3.66 6.30
CA THR A 138 -6.04 -3.77 5.23
C THR A 138 -5.55 -3.11 3.93
N LEU A 139 -5.64 -3.85 2.84
CA LEU A 139 -5.49 -3.34 1.48
C LEU A 139 -6.83 -3.37 0.76
N ALA A 140 -7.31 -2.22 0.30
CA ALA A 140 -8.53 -2.11 -0.50
C ALA A 140 -8.20 -1.55 -1.89
N ILE A 141 -8.55 -2.28 -2.94
CA ILE A 141 -8.29 -1.92 -4.33
C ILE A 141 -9.63 -1.74 -5.05
N GLU A 142 -9.85 -0.58 -5.66
CA GLU A 142 -10.98 -0.28 -6.53
C GLU A 142 -10.50 -0.02 -7.94
N MET A 143 -11.03 -0.80 -8.89
CA MET A 143 -10.64 -0.74 -10.29
C MET A 143 -11.83 -0.32 -11.16
N ASP A 144 -11.64 0.73 -11.95
CA ASP A 144 -12.70 1.23 -12.83
C ASP A 144 -12.85 0.38 -14.11
N LYS A 145 -11.81 -0.33 -14.57
CA LYS A 145 -11.86 -1.23 -15.73
C LYS A 145 -11.68 -2.71 -15.36
N CYS A 146 -12.09 -3.57 -16.29
CA CYS A 146 -12.14 -5.02 -16.11
C CYS A 146 -10.81 -5.76 -16.28
N SER A 147 -9.75 -5.09 -16.71
CA SER A 147 -8.44 -5.69 -16.93
C SER A 147 -7.61 -5.68 -15.66
N LEU A 148 -7.62 -6.81 -14.96
CA LEU A 148 -6.72 -7.09 -13.86
C LEU A 148 -5.59 -8.00 -14.38
N ASP A 149 -4.36 -7.52 -14.33
CA ASP A 149 -3.18 -8.33 -14.60
C ASP A 149 -2.91 -9.26 -13.40
N GLU A 150 -3.01 -10.57 -13.63
CA GLU A 150 -2.77 -11.62 -12.62
C GLU A 150 -1.38 -11.51 -12.00
N ASP A 151 -0.36 -11.24 -12.83
CA ASP A 151 1.02 -11.18 -12.39
C ASP A 151 1.27 -9.90 -11.59
N ALA A 152 0.69 -8.77 -12.00
CA ALA A 152 0.74 -7.51 -11.23
C ALA A 152 0.08 -7.66 -9.86
N LEU A 153 -1.14 -8.21 -9.80
CA LEU A 153 -1.84 -8.43 -8.54
C LEU A 153 -1.08 -9.40 -7.64
N ARG A 154 -0.61 -10.53 -8.19
CA ARG A 154 0.20 -11.51 -7.44
C ARG A 154 1.46 -10.87 -6.88
N SER A 155 2.15 -10.08 -7.70
CA SER A 155 3.37 -9.38 -7.31
C SER A 155 3.10 -8.40 -6.17
N LEU A 156 2.02 -7.62 -6.26
CA LEU A 156 1.60 -6.67 -5.24
C LEU A 156 1.26 -7.38 -3.91
N LEU A 157 0.39 -8.39 -3.95
CA LEU A 157 -0.09 -9.07 -2.74
C LEU A 157 1.02 -9.86 -2.04
N ARG A 158 1.96 -10.46 -2.78
CA ARG A 158 3.13 -11.12 -2.18
C ARG A 158 4.09 -10.15 -1.51
N HIS A 159 4.14 -8.91 -1.97
CA HIS A 159 5.02 -7.92 -1.37
C HIS A 159 4.45 -7.39 -0.05
N PHE A 160 3.14 -7.15 0.00
CA PHE A 160 2.48 -6.51 1.14
C PHE A 160 1.87 -7.49 2.16
N GLU A 161 1.58 -8.72 1.74
CA GLU A 161 0.94 -9.78 2.54
C GLU A 161 -0.18 -9.30 3.48
N PRO A 162 -1.17 -8.51 3.00
CA PRO A 162 -2.18 -7.92 3.87
C PRO A 162 -3.03 -8.99 4.56
N SER A 163 -3.49 -8.72 5.79
CA SER A 163 -4.41 -9.63 6.49
C SER A 163 -5.85 -9.52 6.00
N SER A 164 -6.22 -8.35 5.49
CA SER A 164 -7.53 -8.10 4.90
C SER A 164 -7.39 -7.49 3.51
N LEU A 165 -8.07 -8.08 2.54
CA LEU A 165 -8.04 -7.66 1.14
C LEU A 165 -9.45 -7.37 0.65
N HIS A 166 -9.68 -6.13 0.20
CA HIS A 166 -10.93 -5.77 -0.47
C HIS A 166 -10.63 -5.52 -1.95
N LEU A 167 -11.25 -6.29 -2.84
CA LEU A 167 -11.14 -6.11 -4.28
C LEU A 167 -12.49 -5.63 -4.81
N THR A 168 -12.51 -4.45 -5.40
CA THR A 168 -13.74 -3.85 -5.93
C THR A 168 -13.53 -3.46 -7.39
N GLY A 169 -14.56 -3.64 -8.20
CA GLY A 169 -14.52 -3.35 -9.63
C GLY A 169 -15.04 -4.50 -10.49
N HIS A 170 -14.89 -4.34 -11.81
CA HIS A 170 -15.47 -5.26 -12.79
C HIS A 170 -14.46 -6.29 -13.32
N PHE A 171 -13.78 -7.07 -12.48
CA PHE A 171 -12.77 -8.04 -12.93
C PHE A 171 -13.29 -9.50 -12.95
N ASP A 172 -12.63 -10.37 -13.73
CA ASP A 172 -12.91 -11.81 -13.67
C ASP A 172 -12.44 -12.39 -12.34
N ARG A 173 -13.40 -12.91 -11.55
CA ARG A 173 -13.13 -13.50 -10.24
C ARG A 173 -12.31 -14.79 -10.31
N SER A 174 -12.15 -15.41 -11.49
CA SER A 174 -11.31 -16.59 -11.69
C SER A 174 -9.83 -16.33 -11.33
N ILE A 175 -9.40 -15.07 -11.38
CA ILE A 175 -8.06 -14.62 -10.98
C ILE A 175 -7.75 -14.86 -9.50
N LEU A 176 -8.79 -15.05 -8.67
CA LEU A 176 -8.65 -15.36 -7.26
C LEU A 176 -8.29 -16.83 -7.10
N SER A 177 -6.99 -17.09 -7.25
CA SER A 177 -6.41 -18.43 -7.20
C SER A 177 -5.31 -18.52 -6.16
N ASP A 178 -4.87 -19.74 -5.93
CA ASP A 178 -3.71 -20.06 -5.10
C ASP A 178 -2.39 -19.52 -5.64
N LYS A 179 -2.34 -19.10 -6.92
CA LYS A 179 -1.15 -18.44 -7.48
C LYS A 179 -1.06 -16.98 -7.05
N VAL A 180 -2.22 -16.34 -6.88
CA VAL A 180 -2.34 -14.88 -6.67
C VAL A 180 -2.48 -14.53 -5.20
N LEU A 181 -3.38 -15.18 -4.48
CA LEU A 181 -3.72 -14.80 -3.10
C LEU A 181 -2.70 -15.37 -2.10
N PRO A 182 -2.08 -14.55 -1.24
CA PRO A 182 -1.29 -15.03 -0.11
C PRO A 182 -2.21 -15.69 0.92
N LEU A 183 -1.66 -16.63 1.71
CA LEU A 183 -2.43 -17.30 2.76
C LEU A 183 -2.92 -16.31 3.84
N SER A 184 -2.17 -15.23 4.08
CA SER A 184 -2.47 -14.22 5.10
C SER A 184 -3.83 -13.54 4.91
N CYS A 185 -4.28 -13.36 3.66
CA CYS A 185 -5.53 -12.65 3.37
C CYS A 185 -6.76 -13.57 3.25
N LEU A 186 -6.60 -14.90 3.23
CA LEU A 186 -7.68 -15.84 2.88
C LEU A 186 -8.92 -15.77 3.77
N PHE A 187 -8.74 -15.36 5.03
CA PHE A 187 -9.82 -15.24 6.00
C PHE A 187 -10.63 -13.94 5.85
N SER A 188 -10.13 -12.98 5.07
CA SER A 188 -10.74 -11.66 4.90
C SER A 188 -10.55 -11.11 3.48
N VAL A 189 -11.00 -11.87 2.47
CA VAL A 189 -11.15 -11.36 1.10
C VAL A 189 -12.60 -10.95 0.84
N LEU A 190 -12.81 -9.67 0.57
CA LEU A 190 -14.10 -9.10 0.18
C LEU A 190 -14.09 -8.67 -1.28
N ILE A 191 -15.10 -9.08 -2.04
CA ILE A 191 -15.29 -8.71 -3.45
C ILE A 191 -16.55 -7.86 -3.57
N GLY A 192 -16.50 -6.73 -4.24
CA GLY A 192 -17.69 -5.91 -4.52
C GLY A 192 -17.59 -5.14 -5.83
N VAL A 193 -18.61 -4.34 -6.14
CA VAL A 193 -18.58 -3.47 -7.33
C VAL A 193 -17.94 -2.12 -7.01
N ASN A 194 -18.23 -1.56 -5.83
CA ASN A 194 -17.73 -0.25 -5.39
C ASN A 194 -17.37 -0.29 -3.90
N ARG A 195 -16.34 0.45 -3.48
CA ARG A 195 -16.01 0.56 -2.06
C ARG A 195 -17.11 1.25 -1.24
N ALA A 196 -17.78 2.27 -1.76
CA ALA A 196 -18.85 2.96 -1.03
C ALA A 196 -20.05 2.05 -0.72
N ASP A 197 -20.18 0.96 -1.48
CA ASP A 197 -21.25 -0.01 -1.31
C ASP A 197 -20.78 -1.18 -0.43
N VAL A 198 -20.89 -0.99 0.89
CA VAL A 198 -20.51 -2.00 1.89
C VAL A 198 -21.52 -3.15 1.92
N GLU A 199 -22.77 -2.89 1.54
CA GLU A 199 -23.88 -3.85 1.64
C GLU A 199 -23.80 -4.94 0.57
N THR A 200 -23.22 -4.65 -0.61
CA THR A 200 -23.10 -5.63 -1.70
C THR A 200 -21.77 -6.36 -1.76
N ARG A 201 -20.86 -6.13 -0.80
CA ARG A 201 -19.59 -6.85 -0.77
C ARG A 201 -19.81 -8.30 -0.33
N THR A 202 -19.38 -9.22 -1.18
CA THR A 202 -19.42 -10.66 -0.94
C THR A 202 -18.06 -11.16 -0.49
N LYS A 203 -18.01 -11.92 0.61
CA LYS A 203 -16.83 -12.72 0.93
C LYS A 203 -16.62 -13.81 -0.13
N ILE A 204 -15.37 -14.19 -0.38
CA ILE A 204 -15.10 -15.39 -1.18
C ILE A 204 -15.72 -16.61 -0.53
N SER A 205 -16.26 -17.53 -1.34
CA SER A 205 -16.95 -18.71 -0.81
C SER A 205 -15.96 -19.67 -0.12
N GLY A 206 -16.41 -20.36 0.92
CA GLY A 206 -15.58 -21.36 1.61
C GLY A 206 -15.09 -22.48 0.69
N ILE A 207 -15.82 -22.80 -0.39
CA ILE A 207 -15.38 -23.74 -1.43
C ILE A 207 -14.15 -23.21 -2.17
N THR A 208 -14.16 -21.92 -2.54
CA THR A 208 -13.03 -21.25 -3.20
C THR A 208 -11.82 -21.23 -2.29
N VAL A 209 -12.00 -20.88 -1.01
CA VAL A 209 -10.93 -20.91 -0.02
C VAL A 209 -10.33 -22.30 0.11
N ARG A 210 -11.17 -23.34 0.28
CA ARG A 210 -10.69 -24.73 0.36
C ARG A 210 -9.92 -25.16 -0.88
N LYS A 211 -10.40 -24.82 -2.08
CA LYS A 211 -9.68 -25.09 -3.33
C LYS A 211 -8.29 -24.44 -3.34
N ILE A 212 -8.21 -23.17 -2.95
CA ILE A 212 -6.97 -22.42 -2.90
C ILE A 212 -5.98 -23.04 -1.90
N VAL A 213 -6.43 -23.30 -0.67
CA VAL A 213 -5.61 -23.91 0.38
C VAL A 213 -5.10 -25.29 -0.05
N ASN A 214 -5.97 -26.13 -0.62
CA ASN A 214 -5.60 -27.46 -1.10
C ASN A 214 -4.56 -27.40 -2.23
N ASN A 215 -4.72 -26.49 -3.18
CA ASN A 215 -3.75 -26.33 -4.27
C ASN A 215 -2.41 -25.79 -3.79
N TRP A 216 -2.42 -24.81 -2.87
CA TRP A 216 -1.21 -24.30 -2.23
C TRP A 216 -0.48 -25.43 -1.50
N PHE A 217 -1.21 -26.24 -0.74
CA PHE A 217 -0.66 -27.40 -0.05
C PHE A 217 -0.03 -28.39 -1.02
N ARG A 218 -0.75 -28.83 -2.07
CA ARG A 218 -0.20 -29.78 -3.06
C ARG A 218 1.10 -29.29 -3.70
N ARG A 219 1.26 -27.98 -3.88
CA ARG A 219 2.49 -27.39 -4.44
C ARG A 219 3.66 -27.36 -3.45
N HIS A 220 3.41 -27.24 -2.14
CA HIS A 220 4.44 -27.13 -1.11
C HIS A 220 4.63 -28.41 -0.27
N SER A 221 3.71 -29.36 -0.34
CA SER A 221 3.74 -30.64 0.38
C SER A 221 4.79 -31.60 -0.16
N ALA A 222 5.31 -31.37 -1.37
CA ALA A 222 6.50 -32.06 -1.86
C ALA A 222 7.78 -31.65 -1.10
N HIS A 223 7.73 -30.56 -0.31
CA HIS A 223 8.87 -29.97 0.38
C HIS A 223 8.81 -30.04 1.92
N TYR A 224 7.65 -30.36 2.52
CA TYR A 224 7.46 -30.37 3.97
C TYR A 224 6.69 -31.61 4.44
N ASP A 225 7.41 -32.53 5.06
CA ASP A 225 6.86 -33.78 5.59
C ASP A 225 6.19 -33.60 6.97
N SER A 226 5.06 -34.30 7.14
CA SER A 226 4.28 -34.62 8.36
C SER A 226 3.83 -33.53 9.35
N LEU A 227 4.61 -32.48 9.65
CA LEU A 227 4.33 -31.51 10.72
C LEU A 227 3.26 -30.46 10.37
N SER A 228 2.91 -30.31 9.09
CA SER A 228 2.02 -29.26 8.62
C SER A 228 0.54 -29.68 8.57
N ARG A 229 0.24 -31.00 8.52
CA ARG A 229 -1.12 -31.53 8.31
C ARG A 229 -2.12 -31.16 9.42
N SER A 230 -1.69 -31.05 10.68
CA SER A 230 -2.57 -30.73 11.82
C SER A 230 -3.02 -29.26 11.86
N GLY A 231 -2.11 -28.33 11.53
CA GLY A 231 -2.43 -26.91 11.36
C GLY A 231 -3.38 -26.67 10.17
N PHE A 232 -3.21 -27.45 9.09
CA PHE A 232 -4.08 -27.36 7.92
C PHE A 232 -5.47 -27.94 8.14
N ALA A 233 -5.61 -29.05 8.88
CA ALA A 233 -6.91 -29.58 9.25
C ALA A 233 -7.71 -28.52 10.05
N ARG A 234 -7.04 -27.75 10.91
CA ARG A 234 -7.65 -26.60 11.61
C ARG A 234 -8.07 -25.50 10.63
N ILE A 235 -7.20 -25.08 9.70
CA ILE A 235 -7.55 -24.05 8.69
C ILE A 235 -8.74 -24.49 7.83
N LEU A 236 -8.77 -25.73 7.36
CA LEU A 236 -9.88 -26.24 6.53
C LEU A 236 -11.18 -26.42 7.35
N SER A 237 -11.08 -26.78 8.63
CA SER A 237 -12.24 -26.88 9.52
C SER A 237 -12.96 -25.55 9.75
N PHE A 238 -12.24 -24.41 9.67
CA PHE A 238 -12.85 -23.08 9.77
C PHE A 238 -13.78 -22.73 8.60
N PHE A 239 -13.71 -23.47 7.49
CA PHE A 239 -14.49 -23.22 6.27
C PHE A 239 -15.45 -24.38 5.92
N SER A 240 -15.72 -25.27 6.89
CA SER A 240 -16.65 -26.40 6.78
C SER A 240 -18.05 -25.98 7.19
#